data_AF-A0A953LS66-F1
#
_entry.id   AF-A0A953LS66-F1
#
_cell.length_a   1.000
_cell.length_b   1.000
_cell.length_c   1.000
_cell.angle_alpha   90.00
_cell.angle_beta   90.00
_cell.angle_gamma   90.00
#
_symmetry.space_group_name_H-M   'P 1'
#
loop_
_entity.id
_entity.type
_entity.pdbx_description
1 polymer ?
#
loop_
_entity_poly.entity_id
_entity_poly.type
_entity_poly.pdbx_seq_one_letter_code
_entity_poly.pdbx_strand_id
1 'polypeptide(L)' 'MSDPQRPCDLCSLPVGVKPFALVVQGKTLEFCCEGCKGIYEMLHEIKESPDKSAEH' A
#
# COMPACT_ATOMS: atom_id res chain seq x y z
N MET A 1 -16.14 -1.32 3.90
CA MET A 1 -16.04 -2.79 3.85
C MET A 1 -14.91 -3.11 2.90
N SER A 2 -13.78 -3.66 3.37
CA SER A 2 -12.70 -4.09 2.48
C SER A 2 -13.12 -5.42 1.86
N ASP A 3 -13.22 -5.45 0.53
CA ASP A 3 -13.49 -6.67 -0.22
C ASP A 3 -12.22 -7.52 -0.27
N PRO A 4 -12.19 -8.72 0.34
CA PRO A 4 -11.00 -9.55 0.41
C PRO A 4 -10.59 -10.13 -0.96
N GLN A 5 -11.45 -9.97 -1.97
CA GLN A 5 -11.19 -10.38 -3.35
C GLN A 5 -10.59 -9.26 -4.20
N ARG A 6 -10.39 -8.04 -3.65
CA ARG A 6 -9.71 -6.98 -4.38
C ARG A 6 -8.34 -7.46 -4.86
N PRO A 7 -7.98 -7.15 -6.11
CA PRO A 7 -6.67 -7.50 -6.62
C PRO A 7 -5.62 -6.60 -5.97
N CYS A 8 -4.50 -7.20 -5.59
CA CYS A 8 -3.29 -6.50 -5.18
C CYS A 8 -2.82 -5.60 -6.33
N ASP A 9 -2.53 -4.34 -6.03
CA ASP A 9 -2.09 -3.35 -7.02
C ASP A 9 -0.74 -3.70 -7.69
N LEU A 10 0.02 -4.65 -7.13
CA LEU A 10 1.29 -5.12 -7.73
C LEU A 10 1.14 -6.44 -8.49
N CYS A 11 0.64 -7.49 -7.83
CA CYS A 11 0.67 -8.86 -8.37
C CYS A 11 -0.70 -9.39 -8.80
N SER A 12 -1.77 -8.59 -8.64
CA SER A 12 -3.16 -8.96 -8.95
C SER A 12 -3.73 -10.16 -8.17
N LEU A 13 -3.02 -10.66 -7.15
CA LEU A 13 -3.55 -11.67 -6.23
C LEU A 13 -4.55 -11.07 -5.25
N PRO A 14 -5.51 -11.84 -4.71
CA PRO A 14 -6.46 -11.34 -3.73
C PRO A 14 -5.75 -10.79 -2.48
N VAL A 15 -6.10 -9.57 -2.07
CA VAL A 15 -5.48 -8.90 -0.91
C VAL A 15 -5.85 -9.52 0.43
N GLY A 16 -6.94 -10.30 0.48
CA GLY A 16 -7.40 -10.98 1.68
C GLY A 16 -8.02 -10.03 2.71
N VAL A 17 -8.17 -10.53 3.94
CA VAL A 17 -8.95 -9.84 4.99
C VAL A 17 -8.22 -8.67 5.66
N LYS A 18 -6.90 -8.60 5.51
CA LYS A 18 -6.03 -7.54 6.07
C LYS A 18 -5.06 -7.05 5.01
N PRO A 19 -5.50 -6.18 4.09
CA PRO A 19 -4.62 -5.60 3.08
C PRO A 19 -3.58 -4.69 3.70
N PHE A 20 -2.41 -4.64 3.08
CA PHE A 20 -1.39 -3.63 3.37
C PHE A 20 -1.69 -2.40 2.53
N ALA A 21 -2.06 -1.29 3.18
CA ALA A 21 -2.40 -0.05 2.48
C ALA A 21 -1.17 0.87 2.35
N LEU A 22 -1.06 1.56 1.21
CA LEU A 22 -0.06 2.61 0.99
C LEU A 22 -0.77 3.81 0.37
N VAL A 23 -0.64 4.98 0.99
CA VAL A 23 -1.18 6.23 0.44
C VAL A 23 -0.09 6.93 -0.36
N VAL A 24 -0.31 7.06 -1.66
CA VAL A 24 0.61 7.73 -2.59
C VAL A 24 -0.16 8.69 -3.49
N GLN A 25 0.30 9.95 -3.56
CA GLN A 25 -0.32 10.98 -4.40
C GLN A 25 -1.84 11.11 -4.19
N GLY A 26 -2.31 10.94 -2.95
CA GLY A 26 -3.74 11.01 -2.61
C GLY A 26 -4.57 9.78 -2.99
N LYS A 27 -3.94 8.71 -3.50
CA LYS A 27 -4.57 7.41 -3.78
C LYS A 27 -4.16 6.41 -2.72
N THR A 28 -5.10 5.58 -2.28
CA THR A 28 -4.81 4.43 -1.41
C THR A 28 -4.66 3.20 -2.28
N LEU A 29 -3.47 2.60 -2.24
CA LEU A 29 -3.16 1.32 -2.87
C LEU A 29 -3.26 0.20 -1.83
N GLU A 30 -3.69 -0.98 -2.24
CA GLU A 30 -3.85 -2.15 -1.37
C GLU A 30 -3.02 -3.33 -1.89
N PHE A 31 -2.25 -3.94 -1.00
CA PHE A 31 -1.35 -5.05 -1.31
C PHE A 31 -1.68 -6.30 -0.50
N CYS A 32 -1.48 -7.47 -1.10
CA CYS A 32 -1.72 -8.76 -0.44
C CYS A 32 -0.67 -9.12 0.62
N CYS A 33 0.51 -8.51 0.57
CA CYS A 33 1.60 -8.75 1.51
C CYS A 33 2.57 -7.57 1.58
N GLU A 34 3.37 -7.52 2.64
CA GLU A 34 4.40 -6.50 2.86
C GLU A 34 5.46 -6.48 1.73
N GLY A 35 5.77 -7.65 1.16
CA GLY A 35 6.68 -7.75 0.01
C GLY A 35 6.18 -6.99 -1.22
N CYS A 36 4.87 -7.05 -1.51
CA CYS A 36 4.29 -6.28 -2.63
C CYS A 36 4.33 -4.77 -2.37
N LYS A 37 4.06 -4.35 -1.12
CA LYS A 37 4.20 -2.94 -0.71
C LYS A 37 5.64 -2.46 -0.91
N GLY A 38 6.62 -3.19 -0.37
CA GLY A 38 8.04 -2.82 -0.43
C GLY A 38 8.60 -2.79 -1.86
N ILE A 39 8.21 -3.74 -2.72
CA ILE A 39 8.59 -3.71 -4.14
C ILE A 39 8.00 -2.49 -4.83
N TYR A 40 6.73 -2.17 -4.58
CA TYR A 40 6.09 -0.97 -5.14
C TYR A 40 6.82 0.31 -4.68
N GLU A 41 7.15 0.41 -3.38
CA GLU A 41 7.93 1.53 -2.83
C GLU A 41 9.30 1.66 -3.49
N MET A 42 9.99 0.55 -3.72
CA MET A 42 11.28 0.53 -4.42
C MET A 42 11.16 0.94 -5.90
N LEU A 43 10.19 0.40 -6.63
CA LEU A 43 9.98 0.67 -8.06
C LEU A 43 9.59 2.14 -8.32
N HIS A 44 8.82 2.73 -7.41
CA HIS A 44 8.36 4.10 -7.51
C HIS A 44 9.25 5.10 -6.75
N GLU A 45 10.39 4.66 -6.23
CA GLU A 45 11.33 5.45 -5.43
C GLU A 45 10.65 6.22 -4.28
N ILE A 46 9.62 5.59 -3.68
CA ILE A 46 8.86 6.14 -2.57
C ILE A 46 9.72 6.00 -1.33
N LYS A 47 10.51 7.04 -1.04
CA LYS A 47 11.01 7.25 0.31
C LYS A 47 9.82 7.74 1.12
N GLU A 48 9.29 6.88 2.00
CA GLU A 48 8.41 7.30 3.08
C GLU A 48 9.09 8.49 3.77
N SER A 49 8.64 9.70 3.44
CA SER A 49 9.02 10.87 4.18
C SER A 49 8.28 10.69 5.49
N PRO A 50 8.93 10.63 6.65
CA PRO A 50 8.20 10.68 7.90
C PRO A 50 7.55 12.06 7.94
N ASP A 51 6.33 12.18 7.43
CA ASP A 51 5.48 13.33 7.68
C ASP A 51 5.07 13.24 9.15
N LYS A 52 6.00 13.67 10.00
CA LYS A 52 5.75 14.10 11.36
C LYS A 52 5.24 15.54 11.31
N SER A 53 4.19 15.79 10.53
CA SER A 53 3.34 16.97 10.67
C SER A 53 2.14 16.56 11.52
N ALA A 54 2.37 16.24 12.79
CA ALA A 54 1.29 15.88 13.70
C ALA A 54 1.56 16.22 15.18
N GLU A 55 2.34 17.26 15.52
CA GLU A 55 2.29 17.84 16.88
C GLU A 55 2.51 19.38 16.79
N HIS A 56 1.46 20.14 17.15
CA HIS A 56 1.44 21.60 17.38
C HIS A 56 1.49 21.85 18.89
#